data_AF-A0A3C1KMD5-F1
#
_entry.id   AF-A0A3C1KMD5-F1
#
_cell.length_a   1.000
_cell.length_b   1.000
_cell.length_c   1.000
_cell.angle_alpha   90.00
_cell.angle_beta   90.00
_cell.angle_gamma   90.00
#
_symmetry.space_group_name_H-M   'P 1'
#
loop_
_entity.id
_entity.type
_entity.pdbx_description
1 polymer ?
#
loop_
_entity_poly.entity_id
_entity_poly.type
_entity_poly.pdbx_seq_one_letter_code
_entity_poly.pdbx_strand_id
1 'polypeptide(L)'
;MLHDCRLDSSDALRQAMEATHRDDEARVLEQLLPVATLSQAARSRAWERARLLVVNIREAQVGKGGVDALLQEFALSTEEGVVLMCLAEALLRVPDHLTMDRLIRDKLADGDWSSHLGNSESLFVNASAWGLLLTGKVVNYNDEDNPRQFGLLKKTMGRLGEPVIRASVRYAMQIMGTQFVMGTTIDKALERAREAERRGYRYSYDMLGEAARTAADAQRYYDSYRNAIEAIGRAANGRGPEHSPGISVKLSAIHPRYEFAQRERVMTELVPRLKALALAAKSFDIGFTVDAE
;
A
#
# COMPACT_ATOMS: atom_id res chain seq x y z
N MET A 1 3.61 31.13 -17.41
CA MET A 1 2.16 31.01 -17.69
C MET A 1 1.48 29.79 -17.03
N LEU A 2 2.17 28.75 -16.56
CA LEU A 2 1.54 27.65 -15.80
C LEU A 2 1.30 27.95 -14.30
N HIS A 3 1.87 29.04 -13.78
CA HIS A 3 1.77 29.42 -12.36
C HIS A 3 0.78 30.54 -12.06
N ASP A 4 0.15 31.13 -13.10
CA ASP A 4 -0.82 32.24 -12.98
C ASP A 4 -2.26 31.81 -13.34
N CYS A 5 -2.55 30.52 -13.32
CA CYS A 5 -3.93 30.06 -13.47
C CYS A 5 -4.65 30.22 -12.13
N ARG A 6 -5.18 31.42 -11.88
CA ARG A 6 -6.17 31.63 -10.83
C ARG A 6 -7.39 30.75 -11.11
N LEU A 7 -7.83 29.98 -10.12
CA LEU A 7 -9.13 29.33 -10.20
C LEU A 7 -10.16 30.44 -10.07
N ASP A 8 -10.78 30.83 -11.18
CA ASP A 8 -11.75 31.93 -11.24
C ASP A 8 -13.08 31.51 -10.58
N SER A 9 -13.02 31.23 -9.28
CA SER A 9 -14.13 30.83 -8.43
C SER A 9 -14.62 32.05 -7.67
N SER A 10 -15.90 32.38 -7.80
CA SER A 10 -16.57 33.41 -7.00
C SER A 10 -16.86 32.96 -5.56
N ASP A 11 -16.66 31.68 -5.24
CA ASP A 11 -16.83 31.13 -3.90
C ASP A 11 -15.69 31.56 -2.97
N ALA A 12 -16.04 32.29 -1.91
CA ALA A 12 -15.13 32.79 -0.90
C ALA A 12 -14.31 31.68 -0.21
N LEU A 13 -14.87 30.48 -0.01
CA LEU A 13 -14.15 29.36 0.60
C LEU A 13 -13.04 28.84 -0.32
N ARG A 14 -13.33 28.75 -1.63
CA ARG A 14 -12.33 28.32 -2.63
C ARG A 14 -11.21 29.35 -2.77
N GLN A 15 -11.55 30.64 -2.76
CA GLN A 15 -10.57 31.73 -2.78
C GLN A 15 -9.67 31.69 -1.53
N ALA A 16 -10.23 31.43 -0.36
CA ALA A 16 -9.45 31.27 0.88
C ALA A 16 -8.46 30.10 0.79
N MET A 17 -8.90 28.94 0.29
CA MET A 17 -8.01 27.78 0.09
C MET A 17 -6.83 28.13 -0.83
N GLU A 18 -7.10 28.78 -1.98
CA GLU A 18 -6.06 29.18 -2.94
C GLU A 18 -5.07 30.17 -2.32
N ALA A 19 -5.56 31.18 -1.61
CA ALA A 19 -4.73 32.18 -0.94
C ALA A 19 -3.78 31.55 0.10
N THR A 20 -4.21 30.47 0.77
CA THR A 20 -3.42 29.78 1.81
C THR A 20 -2.50 28.67 1.30
N HIS A 21 -2.52 28.32 0.01
CA HIS A 21 -1.85 27.12 -0.51
C HIS A 21 -0.33 27.10 -0.24
N ARG A 22 0.32 28.27 -0.21
CA ARG A 22 1.76 28.42 0.09
C ARG A 22 2.01 29.57 1.06
N ASP A 23 1.09 29.79 2.00
CA ASP A 23 1.25 30.84 3.01
C ASP A 23 2.43 30.52 3.95
N ASP A 24 2.89 31.55 4.65
CA ASP A 24 3.99 31.43 5.60
C ASP A 24 3.62 30.48 6.76
N GLU A 25 4.49 29.51 7.04
CA GLU A 25 4.23 28.49 8.06
C GLU A 25 4.05 29.11 9.45
N ALA A 26 4.82 30.13 9.81
CA ALA A 26 4.72 30.76 11.12
C ALA A 26 3.35 31.47 11.26
N ARG A 27 2.90 32.18 10.23
CA ARG A 27 1.55 32.77 10.19
C ARG A 27 0.44 31.72 10.30
N VAL A 28 0.56 30.58 9.61
CA VAL A 28 -0.42 29.50 9.71
C VAL A 28 -0.45 28.92 11.13
N LEU A 29 0.72 28.72 11.75
CA LEU A 29 0.81 28.22 13.12
C LEU A 29 0.21 29.18 14.15
N GLU A 30 0.41 30.50 13.99
CA GLU A 30 -0.23 31.51 14.83
C GLU A 30 -1.77 31.37 14.84
N GLN A 31 -2.36 30.95 13.72
CA GLN A 31 -3.80 30.72 13.60
C GLN A 31 -4.24 29.35 14.14
N LEU A 32 -3.44 28.29 13.90
CA LEU A 32 -3.82 26.92 14.28
C LEU A 32 -3.59 26.60 15.76
N LEU A 33 -2.55 27.16 16.38
CA LEU A 33 -2.21 26.87 17.78
C LEU A 33 -3.34 27.18 18.77
N PRO A 34 -4.04 28.34 18.69
CA PRO A 34 -5.18 28.61 19.55
C PRO A 34 -6.31 27.58 19.39
N VAL A 35 -6.61 27.17 18.16
CA VAL A 35 -7.66 26.18 17.86
C VAL A 35 -7.29 24.79 18.37
N ALA A 36 -6.00 24.45 18.30
CA ALA A 36 -5.47 23.18 18.80
C ALA A 36 -5.20 23.18 20.32
N THR A 37 -5.37 24.31 21.01
CA THR A 37 -5.06 24.42 22.44
C THR A 37 -6.07 23.62 23.27
N LEU A 38 -5.56 22.65 24.03
CA LEU A 38 -6.35 21.82 24.94
C LEU A 38 -6.19 22.28 26.39
N SER A 39 -7.25 22.13 27.18
CA SER A 39 -7.13 22.29 28.63
C SER A 39 -6.18 21.24 29.22
N GLN A 40 -5.56 21.55 30.36
CA GLN A 40 -4.66 20.61 31.04
C GLN A 40 -5.35 19.27 31.33
N ALA A 41 -6.61 19.30 31.75
CA ALA A 41 -7.39 18.09 31.99
C ALA A 41 -7.61 17.26 30.71
N ALA A 42 -7.90 17.90 29.57
CA ALA A 42 -8.04 17.19 28.29
C ALA A 42 -6.71 16.58 27.84
N ARG A 43 -5.61 17.32 28.00
CA ARG A 43 -4.25 16.83 27.69
C ARG A 43 -3.88 15.61 28.54
N SER A 44 -4.16 15.62 29.84
CA SER A 44 -3.90 14.46 30.72
C SER A 44 -4.70 13.22 30.31
N ARG A 45 -5.98 13.38 29.95
CA ARG A 45 -6.80 12.26 29.46
C ARG A 45 -6.31 11.70 28.14
N ALA A 46 -5.94 12.58 27.20
CA ALA A 46 -5.39 12.18 25.91
C ALA A 46 -4.07 11.42 26.08
N TRP A 47 -3.18 11.91 26.96
CA TRP A 47 -1.90 11.27 27.26
C TRP A 47 -2.09 9.87 27.84
N GLU A 48 -2.96 9.70 28.83
CA GLU A 48 -3.19 8.38 29.44
C GLU A 48 -3.80 7.40 28.45
N ARG A 49 -4.75 7.84 27.62
CA ARG A 49 -5.32 7.00 26.56
C ARG A 49 -4.27 6.59 25.54
N ALA A 50 -3.43 7.52 25.09
CA ALA A 50 -2.33 7.22 24.16
C ALA A 50 -1.33 6.22 24.77
N ARG A 51 -0.98 6.42 26.05
CA ARG A 51 -0.08 5.51 26.78
C ARG A 51 -0.65 4.09 26.82
N LEU A 52 -1.91 3.93 27.21
CA LEU A 52 -2.58 2.63 27.27
C LEU A 52 -2.62 1.94 25.90
N LEU A 53 -2.91 2.69 24.83
CA LEU A 53 -2.87 2.15 23.46
C LEU A 53 -1.46 1.63 23.11
N VAL A 54 -0.41 2.40 23.39
CA VAL A 54 0.98 2.01 23.09
C VAL A 54 1.40 0.78 23.89
N VAL A 55 1.06 0.72 25.18
CA VAL A 55 1.35 -0.45 26.03
C VAL A 55 0.67 -1.70 25.46
N ASN A 56 -0.63 -1.62 25.17
CA ASN A 56 -1.40 -2.75 24.63
C ASN A 56 -0.87 -3.22 23.25
N ILE A 57 -0.46 -2.27 22.39
CA ILE A 57 0.15 -2.60 21.09
C ILE A 57 1.45 -3.38 21.29
N ARG A 58 2.33 -2.90 22.18
CA ARG A 58 3.62 -3.54 22.46
C ARG A 58 3.44 -4.94 23.04
N GLU A 59 2.54 -5.10 24.01
CA GLU A 59 2.22 -6.41 24.59
C GLU A 59 1.64 -7.37 23.54
N ALA A 60 0.74 -6.90 22.67
CA ALA A 60 0.13 -7.73 21.63
C ALA A 60 1.09 -8.15 20.50
N GLN A 61 2.25 -7.49 20.38
CA GLN A 61 3.32 -7.82 19.43
C GLN A 61 4.29 -8.88 19.98
N VAL A 62 4.38 -9.07 21.31
CA VAL A 62 5.24 -10.08 21.92
C VAL A 62 4.81 -11.48 21.44
N GLY A 63 5.71 -12.20 20.77
CA GLY A 63 5.49 -13.57 20.30
C GLY A 63 4.82 -13.73 18.92
N LYS A 64 4.39 -12.65 18.26
CA LYS A 64 3.84 -12.69 16.88
C LYS A 64 4.94 -12.46 15.83
N GLY A 65 5.97 -13.31 15.89
CA GLY A 65 7.21 -13.22 15.13
C GLY A 65 7.04 -12.64 13.72
N GLY A 66 7.46 -11.39 13.59
CA GLY A 66 7.51 -10.66 12.34
C GLY A 66 8.83 -10.92 11.59
N VAL A 67 9.18 -9.99 10.69
CA VAL A 67 10.45 -10.05 9.95
C VAL A 67 11.62 -10.04 10.94
N ASP A 68 11.48 -9.32 12.04
CA ASP A 68 12.44 -9.29 13.16
C ASP A 68 12.70 -10.67 13.76
N ALA A 69 11.69 -11.54 13.84
CA ALA A 69 11.87 -12.91 14.35
C ALA A 69 12.64 -13.78 13.36
N LEU A 70 12.39 -13.63 12.04
CA LEU A 70 13.16 -14.31 11.00
C LEU A 70 14.62 -13.84 11.00
N LEU A 71 14.85 -12.52 11.10
CA LEU A 71 16.20 -11.95 11.20
C LEU A 71 16.93 -12.45 12.46
N GLN A 72 16.25 -12.51 13.60
CA GLN A 72 16.82 -12.99 14.85
C GLN A 72 17.07 -14.51 14.84
N GLU A 73 16.13 -15.31 14.33
CA GLU A 73 16.24 -16.78 14.25
C GLU A 73 17.43 -17.21 13.39
N PHE A 74 17.67 -16.52 12.27
CA PHE A 74 18.74 -16.86 11.32
C PHE A 74 19.98 -15.96 11.43
N ALA A 75 20.02 -15.08 12.44
CA ALA A 75 21.07 -14.08 12.66
C ALA A 75 21.47 -13.38 11.35
N LEU A 76 20.47 -12.90 10.63
CA LEU A 76 20.65 -12.22 9.34
C LEU A 76 21.07 -10.78 9.60
N SER A 77 22.04 -10.30 8.82
CA SER A 77 22.21 -8.85 8.71
C SER A 77 20.97 -8.25 8.01
N THR A 78 20.76 -6.97 8.22
CA THR A 78 19.74 -6.21 7.50
C THR A 78 19.86 -6.35 5.98
N GLU A 79 21.08 -6.27 5.43
CA GLU A 79 21.33 -6.38 4.00
C GLU A 79 21.02 -7.79 3.48
N GLU A 80 21.36 -8.82 4.27
CA GLU A 80 21.02 -10.21 3.96
C GLU A 80 19.50 -10.42 3.97
N GLY A 81 18.79 -9.79 4.91
CA GLY A 81 17.33 -9.78 4.97
C GLY A 81 16.69 -9.17 3.71
N VAL A 82 17.19 -8.01 3.24
CA VAL A 82 16.65 -7.34 2.04
C VAL A 82 16.80 -8.25 0.83
N VAL A 83 18.00 -8.79 0.63
CA VAL A 83 18.34 -9.68 -0.48
C VAL A 83 17.46 -10.94 -0.48
N LEU A 84 17.24 -11.53 0.69
CA LEU A 84 16.40 -12.70 0.88
C LEU A 84 14.92 -12.43 0.58
N MET A 85 14.42 -11.24 0.93
CA MET A 85 13.05 -10.83 0.61
C MET A 85 12.87 -10.53 -0.88
N CYS A 86 13.85 -9.93 -1.55
CA CYS A 86 13.84 -9.75 -3.01
C CYS A 86 13.79 -11.10 -3.74
N LEU A 87 14.59 -12.07 -3.28
CA LEU A 87 14.54 -13.44 -3.81
C LEU A 87 13.16 -14.07 -3.59
N ALA A 88 12.59 -13.91 -2.40
CA ALA A 88 11.28 -14.43 -2.07
C ALA A 88 10.16 -13.84 -2.95
N GLU A 89 10.24 -12.55 -3.28
CA GLU A 89 9.33 -11.88 -4.21
C GLU A 89 9.47 -12.42 -5.64
N ALA A 90 10.70 -12.59 -6.13
CA ALA A 90 10.93 -13.16 -7.45
C ALA A 90 10.36 -14.58 -7.57
N LEU A 91 10.52 -15.40 -6.52
CA LEU A 91 9.96 -16.75 -6.45
C LEU A 91 8.43 -16.77 -6.42
N LEU A 92 7.81 -15.74 -5.85
CA LEU A 92 6.35 -15.58 -5.84
C LEU A 92 5.74 -15.25 -7.21
N ARG A 93 6.55 -14.82 -8.19
CA ARG A 93 6.10 -14.65 -9.57
C ARG A 93 5.98 -15.99 -10.32
N VAL A 94 6.48 -17.08 -9.73
CA VAL A 94 6.30 -18.43 -10.28
C VAL A 94 4.89 -18.91 -9.94
N PRO A 95 4.02 -19.14 -10.94
CA PRO A 95 2.58 -19.35 -10.71
C PRO A 95 2.24 -20.69 -10.07
N ASP A 96 3.14 -21.68 -10.08
CA ASP A 96 2.90 -23.00 -9.50
C ASP A 96 3.93 -23.37 -8.42
N HIS A 97 3.43 -23.92 -7.32
CA HIS A 97 4.23 -24.27 -6.15
C HIS A 97 5.28 -25.36 -6.45
N LEU A 98 4.98 -26.29 -7.36
CA LEU A 98 5.88 -27.39 -7.68
C LEU A 98 7.12 -26.90 -8.43
N THR A 99 6.96 -25.99 -9.39
CA THR A 99 8.06 -25.35 -10.12
C THR A 99 8.85 -24.44 -9.21
N MET A 100 8.19 -23.67 -8.32
CA MET A 100 8.88 -22.87 -7.33
C MET A 100 9.75 -23.75 -6.41
N ASP A 101 9.22 -24.86 -5.91
CA ASP A 101 9.95 -25.80 -5.05
C ASP A 101 11.12 -26.47 -5.76
N ARG A 102 10.93 -26.86 -7.02
CA ARG A 102 12.00 -27.40 -7.87
C ARG A 102 13.08 -26.36 -8.15
N LEU A 103 12.70 -25.11 -8.40
CA LEU A 103 13.65 -24.03 -8.62
C LEU A 103 14.47 -23.76 -7.35
N ILE A 104 13.83 -23.74 -6.18
CA ILE A 104 14.51 -23.61 -4.89
C ILE A 104 15.52 -24.74 -4.69
N ARG A 105 15.11 -25.98 -4.93
CA ARG A 105 15.95 -27.17 -4.74
C ARG A 105 17.09 -27.28 -5.76
N ASP A 106 16.77 -27.20 -7.04
CA ASP A 106 17.68 -27.56 -8.13
C ASP A 106 18.61 -26.41 -8.52
N LYS A 107 18.25 -25.16 -8.21
CA LYS A 107 18.98 -23.97 -8.69
C LYS A 107 19.49 -23.05 -7.59
N LEU A 108 18.80 -22.97 -6.45
CA LEU A 108 19.22 -22.09 -5.36
C LEU A 108 20.16 -22.79 -4.36
N ALA A 109 20.01 -24.10 -4.16
CA ALA A 109 20.86 -24.88 -3.26
C ALA A 109 22.23 -25.24 -3.89
N ASP A 110 22.28 -25.51 -5.21
CA ASP A 110 23.49 -25.99 -5.90
C ASP A 110 24.40 -24.87 -6.45
N GLY A 111 24.06 -23.59 -6.20
CA GLY A 111 25.04 -22.49 -6.27
C GLY A 111 25.37 -21.88 -7.64
N ASP A 112 24.79 -22.33 -8.76
CA ASP A 112 25.00 -21.73 -10.09
C ASP A 112 24.04 -20.56 -10.38
N TRP A 113 24.21 -19.49 -9.61
CA TRP A 113 23.41 -18.27 -9.73
C TRP A 113 23.83 -17.36 -10.87
N SER A 114 25.12 -17.41 -11.24
CA SER A 114 25.73 -16.52 -12.23
C SER A 114 25.19 -16.71 -13.64
N SER A 115 24.81 -17.94 -13.99
CA SER A 115 24.39 -18.30 -15.36
C SER A 115 22.95 -17.88 -15.69
N HIS A 116 22.13 -17.57 -14.68
CA HIS A 116 20.68 -17.40 -14.86
C HIS A 116 20.14 -16.01 -14.48
N LEU A 117 20.89 -15.21 -13.73
CA LEU A 117 20.47 -13.85 -13.34
C LEU A 117 20.91 -12.74 -14.29
N GLY A 118 21.80 -13.04 -15.25
CA GLY A 118 22.25 -12.08 -16.26
C GLY A 118 21.22 -11.74 -17.34
N ASN A 119 20.06 -12.41 -17.38
CA ASN A 119 19.03 -12.25 -18.42
C ASN A 119 17.67 -11.78 -17.91
N SER A 120 17.51 -11.51 -16.62
CA SER A 120 16.24 -11.03 -16.04
C SER A 120 16.32 -9.56 -15.67
N GLU A 121 15.30 -8.77 -16.06
CA GLU A 121 15.12 -7.40 -15.57
C GLU A 121 15.02 -7.42 -14.02
N SER A 122 16.14 -7.02 -13.42
CA SER A 122 16.42 -6.66 -12.02
C SER A 122 15.61 -7.38 -10.92
N LEU A 123 16.26 -8.35 -10.25
CA LEU A 123 15.79 -8.93 -8.98
C LEU A 123 15.63 -7.90 -7.85
N PHE A 124 16.27 -6.75 -7.98
CA PHE A 124 16.38 -5.73 -6.94
C PHE A 124 15.45 -4.53 -7.17
N VAL A 125 14.53 -4.59 -8.13
CA VAL A 125 13.57 -3.50 -8.46
C VAL A 125 12.80 -3.01 -7.23
N ASN A 126 12.53 -3.89 -6.26
CA ASN A 126 11.80 -3.57 -5.03
C ASN A 126 12.67 -3.60 -3.76
N ALA A 127 14.01 -3.58 -3.89
CA ALA A 127 14.92 -3.62 -2.75
C ALA A 127 14.74 -2.42 -1.81
N SER A 128 14.34 -1.26 -2.32
CA SER A 128 14.00 -0.07 -1.55
C SER A 128 12.73 -0.27 -0.69
N ALA A 129 11.72 -0.99 -1.19
CA ALA A 129 10.51 -1.31 -0.42
C ALA A 129 10.80 -2.29 0.72
N TRP A 130 11.58 -3.35 0.45
CA TRP A 130 12.01 -4.30 1.48
C TRP A 130 13.02 -3.69 2.45
N GLY A 131 13.92 -2.84 1.98
CA GLY A 131 14.83 -2.04 2.80
C GLY A 131 14.08 -1.16 3.79
N LEU A 132 13.02 -0.49 3.34
CA LEU A 132 12.15 0.29 4.22
C LEU A 132 11.43 -0.59 5.25
N LEU A 133 10.90 -1.75 4.85
CA LEU A 133 10.21 -2.66 5.76
C LEU A 133 11.15 -3.21 6.86
N LEU A 134 12.40 -3.50 6.49
CA LEU A 134 13.40 -4.10 7.37
C LEU A 134 14.14 -3.09 8.25
N THR A 135 14.30 -1.85 7.79
CA THR A 135 15.16 -0.84 8.45
C THR A 135 14.43 0.39 8.93
N GLY A 136 13.19 0.60 8.46
CA GLY A 136 12.48 1.87 8.61
C GLY A 136 13.11 3.02 7.83
N LYS A 137 14.09 2.76 6.94
CA LYS A 137 14.74 3.78 6.10
C LYS A 137 14.64 3.40 4.62
N VAL A 138 14.39 4.38 3.77
CA VAL A 138 14.47 4.20 2.32
C VAL A 138 15.94 4.06 1.95
N VAL A 139 16.30 2.89 1.39
CA VAL A 139 17.66 2.62 0.92
C VAL A 139 17.65 2.68 -0.60
N ASN A 140 18.47 3.57 -1.17
CA ASN A 140 18.66 3.64 -2.63
C ASN A 140 19.63 2.55 -3.06
N TYR A 141 19.09 1.43 -3.55
CA TYR A 141 19.85 0.40 -4.23
C TYR A 141 19.83 0.72 -5.73
N ASN A 142 20.91 1.31 -6.25
CA ASN A 142 21.06 1.60 -7.69
C ASN A 142 21.64 0.38 -8.43
N ASP A 143 21.39 0.28 -9.74
CA ASP A 143 21.90 -0.80 -10.62
C ASP A 143 23.44 -0.87 -10.68
N GLU A 144 24.15 0.21 -10.32
CA GLU A 144 25.63 0.25 -10.27
C GLU A 144 26.23 -0.63 -9.15
N ASP A 145 25.45 -0.99 -8.13
CA ASP A 145 25.89 -1.82 -6.99
C ASP A 145 25.69 -3.34 -7.20
N ASN A 146 25.22 -3.76 -8.38
CA ASN A 146 24.94 -5.15 -8.73
C ASN A 146 26.04 -6.15 -8.30
N PRO A 147 27.34 -5.92 -8.56
CA PRO A 147 28.40 -6.89 -8.22
C PRO A 147 28.51 -7.14 -6.71
N ARG A 148 28.30 -6.11 -5.89
CA ARG A 148 28.34 -6.23 -4.42
C ARG A 148 27.11 -6.94 -3.89
N GLN A 149 25.94 -6.64 -4.47
CA GLN A 149 24.66 -7.25 -4.10
C GLN A 149 24.61 -8.74 -4.47
N PHE A 150 25.11 -9.12 -5.65
CA PHE A 150 25.29 -10.53 -6.04
C PHE A 150 26.30 -11.26 -5.15
N GLY A 151 27.38 -10.58 -4.74
CA GLY A 151 28.35 -11.11 -3.78
C GLY A 151 27.74 -11.38 -2.41
N LEU A 152 26.91 -10.46 -1.91
CA LEU A 152 26.12 -10.65 -0.68
C LEU A 152 25.13 -11.81 -0.83
N LEU A 153 24.32 -11.84 -1.89
CA LEU A 153 23.39 -12.93 -2.16
C LEU A 153 24.11 -14.29 -2.16
N LYS A 154 25.22 -14.44 -2.88
CA LYS A 154 25.97 -15.70 -2.94
C LYS A 154 26.51 -16.12 -1.56
N LYS A 155 27.03 -15.17 -0.78
CA LYS A 155 27.51 -15.42 0.59
C LYS A 155 26.38 -15.82 1.53
N THR A 156 25.25 -15.13 1.44
CA THR A 156 24.05 -15.38 2.25
C THR A 156 23.43 -16.73 1.89
N MET A 157 23.28 -17.07 0.61
CA MET A 157 22.71 -18.35 0.18
C MET A 157 23.61 -19.54 0.55
N GLY A 158 24.93 -19.40 0.38
CA GLY A 158 25.89 -20.42 0.81
C GLY A 158 25.94 -20.64 2.32
N ARG A 159 25.57 -19.62 3.13
CA ARG A 159 25.50 -19.71 4.59
C ARG A 159 24.17 -20.29 5.09
N LEU A 160 23.06 -19.96 4.44
CA LEU A 160 21.71 -20.20 4.97
C LEU A 160 21.08 -21.52 4.51
N GLY A 161 21.45 -22.05 3.33
CA GLY A 161 20.92 -23.32 2.81
C GLY A 161 19.42 -23.32 2.45
N GLU A 162 18.96 -24.40 1.80
CA GLU A 162 17.59 -24.57 1.29
C GLU A 162 16.48 -24.32 2.35
N PRO A 163 16.58 -24.81 3.61
CA PRO A 163 15.51 -24.67 4.59
C PRO A 163 15.18 -23.21 4.94
N VAL A 164 16.19 -22.34 4.99
CA VAL A 164 16.02 -20.92 5.31
C VAL A 164 15.43 -20.14 4.15
N ILE A 165 15.88 -20.43 2.93
CA ILE A 165 15.28 -19.86 1.70
C ILE A 165 13.79 -20.20 1.66
N ARG A 166 13.45 -21.48 1.90
CA ARG A 166 12.07 -21.96 1.95
C ARG A 166 11.23 -21.32 3.05
N ALA A 167 11.80 -21.12 4.24
CA ALA A 167 11.12 -20.42 5.34
C ALA A 167 10.83 -18.96 4.95
N SER A 168 11.81 -18.29 4.35
CA SER A 168 11.73 -16.88 3.95
C SER A 168 10.76 -16.65 2.80
N VAL A 169 10.72 -17.55 1.82
CA VAL A 169 9.73 -17.55 0.74
C VAL A 169 8.33 -17.65 1.34
N ARG A 170 8.05 -18.70 2.14
CA ARG A 170 6.75 -18.87 2.82
C ARG A 170 6.36 -17.65 3.62
N TYR A 171 7.31 -17.04 4.31
CA TYR A 171 7.09 -15.85 5.11
C TYR A 171 6.79 -14.60 4.25
N ALA A 172 7.50 -14.39 3.13
CA ALA A 172 7.16 -13.34 2.17
C ALA A 172 5.77 -13.54 1.55
N MET A 173 5.38 -14.80 1.25
CA MET A 173 4.02 -15.13 0.81
C MET A 173 2.99 -14.73 1.88
N GLN A 174 3.30 -15.02 3.14
CA GLN A 174 2.45 -14.66 4.26
C GLN A 174 2.36 -13.14 4.40
N ILE A 175 3.46 -12.40 4.36
CA ILE A 175 3.44 -10.93 4.44
C ILE A 175 2.64 -10.32 3.28
N MET A 176 2.94 -10.69 2.03
CA MET A 176 2.26 -10.13 0.86
C MET A 176 0.77 -10.48 0.84
N GLY A 177 0.42 -11.73 1.18
CA GLY A 177 -0.96 -12.20 1.19
C GLY A 177 -1.75 -11.82 2.45
N THR A 178 -1.09 -11.44 3.55
CA THR A 178 -1.77 -11.16 4.82
C THR A 178 -1.64 -9.76 5.38
N GLN A 179 -0.55 -9.05 5.11
CA GLN A 179 -0.27 -7.73 5.66
C GLN A 179 -0.45 -6.60 4.65
N PHE A 180 -0.14 -6.83 3.36
CA PHE A 180 -0.23 -5.78 2.33
C PHE A 180 -1.54 -5.78 1.55
N VAL A 181 -2.10 -6.97 1.28
CA VAL A 181 -3.36 -7.09 0.52
C VAL A 181 -4.34 -7.96 1.31
N MET A 182 -5.54 -7.43 1.55
CA MET A 182 -6.60 -8.16 2.27
C MET A 182 -7.04 -9.42 1.51
N GLY A 183 -7.05 -9.38 0.18
CA GLY A 183 -7.24 -10.51 -0.71
C GLY A 183 -6.91 -10.14 -2.15
N THR A 184 -6.48 -11.12 -2.97
CA THR A 184 -6.12 -10.89 -4.38
C THR A 184 -7.31 -10.50 -5.26
N THR A 185 -8.53 -10.67 -4.77
CA THR A 185 -9.79 -10.21 -5.37
C THR A 185 -10.67 -9.62 -4.27
N ILE A 186 -11.63 -8.78 -4.66
CA ILE A 186 -12.57 -8.18 -3.71
C ILE A 186 -13.38 -9.24 -2.95
N ASP A 187 -13.78 -10.33 -3.61
CA ASP A 187 -14.54 -11.42 -2.96
C ASP A 187 -13.73 -12.10 -1.85
N LYS A 188 -12.44 -12.37 -2.09
CA LYS A 188 -11.55 -12.93 -1.07
C LYS A 188 -11.33 -11.95 0.09
N ALA A 189 -11.20 -10.66 -0.22
CA ALA A 189 -11.04 -9.61 0.78
C ALA A 189 -12.31 -9.48 1.66
N LEU A 190 -13.50 -9.60 1.07
CA LEU A 190 -14.79 -9.62 1.75
C LEU A 190 -14.95 -10.88 2.63
N GLU A 191 -14.60 -12.05 2.12
CA GLU A 191 -14.65 -13.30 2.88
C GLU A 191 -13.79 -13.23 4.14
N ARG A 192 -12.56 -12.75 4.00
CA ARG A 192 -11.62 -12.61 5.10
C ARG A 192 -12.03 -11.55 6.12
N ALA A 193 -12.75 -10.50 5.70
CA ALA A 193 -13.20 -9.43 6.58
C ALA A 193 -14.25 -9.88 7.61
N ARG A 194 -15.01 -10.95 7.32
CA ARG A 194 -16.15 -11.42 8.13
C ARG A 194 -15.81 -11.66 9.61
N GLU A 195 -14.60 -12.15 9.92
CA GLU A 195 -14.21 -12.39 11.31
C GLU A 195 -14.05 -11.08 12.09
N ALA A 196 -13.38 -10.10 11.50
CA ALA A 196 -13.20 -8.79 12.12
C ALA A 196 -14.51 -8.00 12.15
N GLU A 197 -15.36 -8.09 11.12
CA GLU A 197 -16.67 -7.44 11.11
C GLU A 197 -17.57 -7.90 12.26
N ARG A 198 -17.53 -9.20 12.60
CA ARG A 198 -18.22 -9.75 13.78
C ARG A 198 -17.73 -9.16 15.10
N ARG A 199 -16.49 -8.67 15.15
CA ARG A 199 -15.90 -7.96 16.31
C ARG A 199 -16.21 -6.46 16.30
N GLY A 200 -16.97 -5.98 15.31
CA GLY A 200 -17.35 -4.58 15.17
C GLY A 200 -16.47 -3.75 14.25
N TYR A 201 -15.46 -4.33 13.59
CA TYR A 201 -14.66 -3.60 12.60
C TYR A 201 -15.48 -3.31 11.34
N ARG A 202 -15.06 -2.26 10.62
CA ARG A 202 -15.60 -1.86 9.32
C ARG A 202 -14.42 -1.60 8.38
N TYR A 203 -14.65 -1.77 7.09
CA TYR A 203 -13.62 -1.69 6.06
C TYR A 203 -13.98 -0.65 5.00
N SER A 204 -12.99 0.08 4.51
CA SER A 204 -13.03 0.73 3.21
C SER A 204 -12.00 0.04 2.33
N TYR A 205 -12.42 -0.48 1.18
CA TYR A 205 -11.52 -1.22 0.30
C TYR A 205 -10.78 -0.27 -0.64
N ASP A 206 -9.44 -0.26 -0.53
CA ASP A 206 -8.54 0.34 -1.51
C ASP A 206 -8.23 -0.69 -2.61
N MET A 207 -8.56 -0.33 -3.85
CA MET A 207 -8.39 -1.22 -5.01
C MET A 207 -6.98 -1.14 -5.63
N LEU A 208 -6.06 -0.39 -5.01
CA LEU A 208 -4.63 -0.24 -5.38
C LEU A 208 -4.37 0.35 -6.78
N GLY A 209 -5.42 0.71 -7.53
CA GLY A 209 -5.28 1.39 -8.81
C GLY A 209 -4.98 2.86 -8.61
N GLU A 210 -3.92 3.35 -9.25
CA GLU A 210 -3.50 4.76 -9.24
C GLU A 210 -2.75 5.12 -10.53
N ALA A 211 -2.64 6.41 -10.81
CA ALA A 211 -1.78 6.99 -11.83
C ALA A 211 -1.87 6.30 -13.21
N ALA A 212 -3.09 6.16 -13.75
CA ALA A 212 -3.30 5.59 -15.08
C ALA A 212 -2.42 6.30 -16.12
N ARG A 213 -1.67 5.53 -16.91
CA ARG A 213 -0.78 6.07 -17.95
C ARG A 213 -1.46 6.12 -19.31
N THR A 214 -2.42 5.23 -19.53
CA THR A 214 -3.15 5.12 -20.79
C THR A 214 -4.66 5.14 -20.57
N ALA A 215 -5.42 5.41 -21.63
CA ALA A 215 -6.87 5.28 -21.60
C ALA A 215 -7.31 3.84 -21.26
N ALA A 216 -6.53 2.84 -21.68
CA ALA A 216 -6.77 1.43 -21.37
C ALA A 216 -6.56 1.13 -19.88
N ASP A 217 -5.53 1.70 -19.25
CA ASP A 217 -5.35 1.59 -17.79
C ASP A 217 -6.52 2.22 -17.05
N ALA A 218 -6.92 3.43 -17.46
CA ALA A 218 -8.04 4.13 -16.83
C ALA A 218 -9.36 3.36 -16.97
N GLN A 219 -9.59 2.69 -18.10
CA GLN A 219 -10.74 1.82 -18.30
C GLN A 219 -10.67 0.57 -17.42
N ARG A 220 -9.50 -0.08 -17.35
CA ARG A 220 -9.26 -1.25 -16.49
C ARG A 220 -9.54 -0.93 -15.03
N TYR A 221 -9.03 0.19 -14.52
CA TYR A 221 -9.28 0.61 -13.13
C TYR A 221 -10.76 0.97 -12.90
N TYR A 222 -11.40 1.67 -13.84
CA TYR A 222 -12.82 1.96 -13.78
C TYR A 222 -13.67 0.69 -13.66
N ASP A 223 -13.39 -0.32 -14.47
CA ASP A 223 -14.09 -1.61 -14.43
C ASP A 223 -13.83 -2.36 -13.11
N SER A 224 -12.60 -2.32 -12.59
CA SER A 224 -12.28 -2.85 -11.26
C SER A 224 -13.06 -2.17 -10.14
N TYR A 225 -13.20 -0.83 -10.16
CA TYR A 225 -14.02 -0.11 -9.19
C TYR A 225 -15.49 -0.47 -9.30
N ARG A 226 -16.05 -0.54 -10.51
CA ARG A 226 -17.45 -0.94 -10.72
C ARG A 226 -17.72 -2.34 -10.15
N ASN A 227 -16.87 -3.31 -10.48
CA ASN A 227 -17.00 -4.68 -10.02
C ASN A 227 -16.88 -4.77 -8.48
N ALA A 228 -15.96 -4.00 -7.89
CA ALA A 228 -15.82 -3.93 -6.44
C ALA A 228 -17.03 -3.31 -5.75
N ILE A 229 -17.59 -2.22 -6.29
CA ILE A 229 -18.81 -1.59 -5.77
C ILE A 229 -19.96 -2.59 -5.74
N GLU A 230 -20.14 -3.38 -6.79
CA GLU A 230 -21.19 -4.41 -6.81
C GLU A 230 -20.97 -5.50 -5.77
N ALA A 231 -19.73 -6.01 -5.62
CA ALA A 231 -19.41 -7.05 -4.64
C ALA A 231 -19.59 -6.55 -3.20
N ILE A 232 -19.06 -5.36 -2.90
CA ILE A 232 -19.19 -4.68 -1.61
C ILE A 232 -20.66 -4.39 -1.31
N GLY A 233 -21.41 -3.88 -2.29
CA GLY A 233 -22.83 -3.58 -2.16
C GLY A 233 -23.70 -4.79 -1.83
N ARG A 234 -23.41 -5.95 -2.43
CA ARG A 234 -24.08 -7.21 -2.06
C ARG A 234 -23.74 -7.64 -0.64
N ALA A 235 -22.48 -7.48 -0.22
CA ALA A 235 -22.04 -7.83 1.14
C ALA A 235 -22.55 -6.86 2.22
N ALA A 236 -22.79 -5.59 1.85
CA ALA A 236 -23.34 -4.55 2.70
C ALA A 236 -24.76 -4.87 3.18
N ASN A 237 -25.57 -5.54 2.35
CA ASN A 237 -26.91 -6.03 2.70
C ASN A 237 -27.78 -4.98 3.39
N GLY A 238 -27.74 -3.72 2.91
CA GLY A 238 -28.57 -2.63 3.42
C GLY A 238 -28.20 -2.12 4.82
N ARG A 239 -26.99 -2.38 5.34
CA ARG A 239 -26.54 -1.84 6.63
C ARG A 239 -26.24 -0.33 6.59
N GLY A 240 -26.32 0.30 5.42
CA GLY A 240 -26.05 1.71 5.20
C GLY A 240 -24.56 2.06 5.20
N PRO A 241 -24.20 3.30 4.84
CA PRO A 241 -22.81 3.68 4.53
C PRO A 241 -21.90 3.71 5.77
N GLU A 242 -22.44 3.90 6.96
CA GLU A 242 -21.66 3.95 8.21
C GLU A 242 -21.37 2.56 8.79
N HIS A 243 -22.23 1.57 8.52
CA HIS A 243 -22.12 0.23 9.11
C HIS A 243 -21.82 -0.85 8.07
N SER A 244 -21.77 -0.50 6.79
CA SER A 244 -21.33 -1.38 5.70
C SER A 244 -19.85 -1.15 5.38
N PRO A 245 -19.19 -2.10 4.74
CA PRO A 245 -17.97 -1.79 4.04
C PRO A 245 -18.20 -0.74 2.93
N GLY A 246 -17.20 0.10 2.69
CA GLY A 246 -17.17 1.10 1.63
C GLY A 246 -16.03 0.86 0.64
N ILE A 247 -15.87 1.80 -0.29
CA ILE A 247 -14.78 1.78 -1.27
C ILE A 247 -14.02 3.11 -1.28
N SER A 248 -12.71 3.05 -1.47
CA SER A 248 -11.83 4.19 -1.73
C SER A 248 -11.43 4.22 -3.21
N VAL A 249 -11.53 5.39 -3.83
CA VAL A 249 -11.25 5.61 -5.27
C VAL A 249 -10.26 6.76 -5.43
N LYS A 250 -9.26 6.57 -6.29
CA LYS A 250 -8.28 7.60 -6.68
C LYS A 250 -8.67 8.21 -8.02
N LEU A 251 -8.57 9.54 -8.15
CA LEU A 251 -8.97 10.23 -9.38
C LEU A 251 -7.96 9.98 -10.50
N SER A 252 -6.67 9.90 -10.15
CA SER A 252 -5.60 9.56 -11.08
C SER A 252 -5.75 8.18 -11.72
N ALA A 253 -6.49 7.27 -11.09
CA ALA A 253 -6.72 5.92 -11.60
C ALA A 253 -7.74 5.90 -12.76
N ILE A 254 -8.69 6.83 -12.78
CA ILE A 254 -9.82 6.80 -13.73
C ILE A 254 -9.68 7.80 -14.89
N HIS A 255 -8.56 8.50 -14.99
CA HIS A 255 -8.23 9.38 -16.09
C HIS A 255 -6.72 9.48 -16.31
N PRO A 256 -6.21 9.23 -17.53
CA PRO A 256 -4.76 9.13 -17.76
C PRO A 256 -4.02 10.46 -17.65
N ARG A 257 -4.74 11.58 -17.60
CA ARG A 257 -4.22 12.94 -17.54
C ARG A 257 -4.92 13.76 -16.47
N TYR A 258 -5.00 13.22 -15.25
CA TYR A 258 -5.50 13.95 -14.09
C TYR A 258 -4.46 14.97 -13.63
N GLU A 259 -4.45 16.12 -14.30
CA GLU A 259 -3.51 17.21 -14.05
C GLU A 259 -4.19 18.55 -14.31
N PHE A 260 -3.73 19.60 -13.63
CA PHE A 260 -4.35 20.92 -13.69
C PHE A 260 -4.42 21.48 -15.13
N ALA A 261 -3.38 21.24 -15.94
CA ALA A 261 -3.32 21.69 -17.34
C ALA A 261 -4.39 21.05 -18.25
N GLN A 262 -5.02 19.96 -17.82
CA GLN A 262 -6.04 19.21 -18.59
C GLN A 262 -7.43 19.36 -17.96
N ARG A 263 -7.68 20.47 -17.24
CA ARG A 263 -8.92 20.72 -16.50
C ARG A 263 -10.18 20.49 -17.32
N GLU A 264 -10.25 20.99 -18.55
CA GLU A 264 -11.43 20.82 -19.40
C GLU A 264 -11.74 19.33 -19.62
N ARG A 265 -10.73 18.55 -20.02
CA ARG A 265 -10.83 17.10 -20.19
C ARG A 265 -11.20 16.39 -18.90
N VAL A 266 -10.61 16.76 -17.77
CA VAL A 266 -11.00 16.20 -16.46
C VAL A 266 -12.49 16.45 -16.19
N MET A 267 -12.98 17.66 -16.43
CA MET A 267 -14.40 17.98 -16.20
C MET A 267 -15.34 17.25 -17.17
N THR A 268 -14.95 17.02 -18.42
CA THR A 268 -15.80 16.37 -19.44
C THR A 268 -15.67 14.85 -19.48
N GLU A 269 -14.51 14.28 -19.10
CA GLU A 269 -14.20 12.85 -19.22
C GLU A 269 -14.19 12.15 -17.85
N LEU A 270 -13.51 12.73 -16.84
CA LEU A 270 -13.33 12.12 -15.51
C LEU A 270 -14.60 12.27 -14.66
N VAL A 271 -15.16 13.47 -14.55
CA VAL A 271 -16.31 13.75 -13.67
C VAL A 271 -17.53 12.85 -13.99
N PRO A 272 -17.92 12.62 -15.26
CA PRO A 272 -19.00 11.68 -15.57
C PRO A 272 -18.70 10.24 -15.12
N ARG A 273 -17.45 9.77 -15.26
CA ARG A 273 -17.02 8.45 -14.78
C ARG A 273 -17.12 8.36 -13.25
N LEU A 274 -16.60 9.35 -12.54
CA LEU A 274 -16.69 9.40 -11.08
C LEU A 274 -18.15 9.41 -10.61
N LYS A 275 -18.99 10.22 -11.26
CA LYS A 275 -20.44 10.27 -10.98
C LYS A 275 -21.10 8.91 -11.18
N ALA A 276 -20.75 8.17 -12.24
CA ALA A 276 -21.31 6.84 -12.48
C ALA A 276 -20.94 5.86 -11.36
N LEU A 277 -19.69 5.86 -10.90
CA LEU A 277 -19.26 5.05 -9.76
C LEU A 277 -19.97 5.46 -8.46
N ALA A 278 -20.08 6.76 -8.19
CA ALA A 278 -20.77 7.27 -7.01
C ALA A 278 -22.28 6.92 -7.02
N LEU A 279 -22.93 6.96 -8.19
CA LEU A 279 -24.33 6.54 -8.33
C LEU A 279 -24.49 5.03 -8.15
N ALA A 280 -23.53 4.22 -8.61
CA ALA A 280 -23.52 2.79 -8.34
C ALA A 280 -23.38 2.50 -6.84
N ALA A 281 -22.44 3.16 -6.15
CA ALA A 281 -22.29 3.04 -4.70
C ALA A 281 -23.55 3.50 -3.95
N LYS A 282 -24.17 4.61 -4.39
CA LYS A 282 -25.46 5.08 -3.86
C LYS A 282 -26.57 4.03 -3.99
N SER A 283 -26.63 3.31 -5.13
CA SER A 283 -27.68 2.29 -5.35
C SER A 283 -27.61 1.13 -4.35
N PHE A 284 -26.44 0.88 -3.77
CA PHE A 284 -26.21 -0.11 -2.72
C PHE A 284 -26.15 0.48 -1.31
N ASP A 285 -26.27 1.80 -1.17
CA ASP A 285 -26.18 2.53 0.09
C ASP A 285 -24.87 2.26 0.87
N ILE A 286 -23.73 2.30 0.15
CA ILE A 286 -22.39 2.10 0.71
C ILE A 286 -21.54 3.37 0.69
N GLY A 287 -20.54 3.43 1.58
CA GLY A 287 -19.57 4.52 1.61
C GLY A 287 -18.74 4.60 0.32
N PHE A 288 -18.59 5.81 -0.20
CA PHE A 288 -17.78 6.12 -1.39
C PHE A 288 -16.82 7.26 -1.05
N THR A 289 -15.54 6.92 -0.93
CA THR A 289 -14.48 7.86 -0.53
C THR A 289 -13.60 8.16 -1.73
N VAL A 290 -13.34 9.45 -1.97
CA VAL A 290 -12.32 9.89 -2.93
C VAL A 290 -11.04 10.16 -2.14
N ASP A 291 -9.98 9.41 -2.45
CA ASP A 291 -8.68 9.59 -1.82
C ASP A 291 -8.05 10.92 -2.26
N ALA A 292 -7.26 11.53 -1.37
CA ALA A 292 -6.50 12.74 -1.67
C ALA A 292 -5.13 12.38 -2.26
N GLU A 293 -4.72 13.09 -3.31
CA GLU A 293 -3.49 12.91 -4.09
C GLU A 293 -2.84 14.28 -4.33
#